data_AF-A0A4S4KMP8-F1
#
_entry.id   AF-A0A4S4KMP8-F1
#
_cell.length_a   1.000
_cell.length_b   1.000
_cell.length_c   1.000
_cell.angle_alpha   90.00
_cell.angle_beta   90.00
_cell.angle_gamma   90.00
#
_symmetry.space_group_name_H-M   'P 1'
#
loop_
_entity.id
_entity.type
_entity.pdbx_description
1 polymer ?
#
loop_
_entity_poly.entity_id
_entity_poly.type
_entity_poly.pdbx_seq_one_letter_code
_entity_poly.pdbx_strand_id
1 'polypeptide(L)'
;MSRAPFDVSRALYVSRAESVAGLGPASPALSPAIPVTIAFRLDTGPPRPPSGDPGMESGVPGSIAVASSVRIVLVHGVDVVLDDEKEPDESESPAGCGRIQPHSSTQARASIVQTLLVAVHIHDHVNAEKQKLVRALAIAELDTNTEVVIAPPSLYLLSTIELLKGSSVKVAAQNCYYKSSGAFTGEISPAQLADAQVPYVILGHSERRAIFLETSELVAQKTKAAVDAGLSVILCVGETLQEREAGTTVAVVEAQLAAVVEALKAEEWSKIVIAYEPVWAIGTGKVATSAQAQEVHAAIRQYLSKSVSSTVAENTRIVYGGSVAEKNCGELRTQPDIDGFLVGGASLKPEFVQIVNVNLKQ
;
A
#
# COMPACT_ATOMS: atom_id res chain seq x y z
N MET A 1 -0.49 -58.39 -28.63
CA MET A 1 -1.66 -57.76 -27.98
C MET A 1 -1.30 -56.32 -27.66
N SER A 2 -1.89 -55.39 -28.40
CA SER A 2 -1.63 -53.95 -28.34
C SER A 2 -2.22 -53.36 -27.05
N ARG A 3 -1.46 -52.51 -26.34
CA ARG A 3 -1.98 -51.61 -25.30
C ARG A 3 -2.26 -50.26 -25.96
N ALA A 4 -3.50 -49.81 -25.91
CA ALA A 4 -3.92 -48.50 -26.39
C ALA A 4 -3.26 -47.35 -25.57
N PRO A 5 -2.97 -46.20 -26.18
CA PRO A 5 -2.48 -45.03 -25.47
C PRO A 5 -3.60 -44.35 -24.66
N PHE A 6 -3.23 -43.78 -23.52
CA PHE A 6 -4.09 -43.05 -22.59
C PHE A 6 -4.65 -41.77 -23.26
N ASP A 7 -5.97 -41.65 -23.32
CA ASP A 7 -6.67 -40.46 -23.82
C ASP A 7 -6.77 -39.41 -22.71
N VAL A 8 -6.25 -38.20 -22.97
CA VAL A 8 -6.23 -37.08 -22.01
C VAL A 8 -7.36 -36.06 -22.26
N SER A 9 -8.37 -36.42 -23.06
CA SER A 9 -9.49 -35.53 -23.37
C SER A 9 -10.66 -35.69 -22.40
N ARG A 10 -10.51 -35.15 -21.17
CA ARG A 10 -11.56 -34.53 -20.32
C ARG A 10 -11.13 -34.52 -18.86
N ALA A 11 -10.57 -33.39 -18.43
CA ALA A 11 -10.64 -32.98 -17.03
C ALA A 11 -11.35 -31.63 -17.00
N LEU A 12 -12.69 -31.67 -16.90
CA LEU A 12 -13.48 -30.50 -16.52
C LEU A 12 -13.35 -30.35 -15.00
N TYR A 13 -12.56 -29.37 -14.56
CA TYR A 13 -12.55 -28.98 -13.16
C TYR A 13 -13.74 -28.04 -12.94
N VAL A 14 -14.77 -28.52 -12.23
CA VAL A 14 -15.89 -27.69 -11.76
C VAL A 14 -15.72 -27.54 -10.26
N SER A 15 -15.30 -26.37 -9.78
CA SER A 15 -15.45 -26.03 -8.37
C SER A 15 -16.89 -25.55 -8.15
N ARG A 16 -17.69 -26.32 -7.40
CA ARG A 16 -18.97 -25.85 -6.86
C ARG A 16 -18.69 -25.11 -5.55
N ALA A 17 -19.09 -23.85 -5.46
CA ALA A 17 -19.27 -23.18 -4.18
C ALA A 17 -20.62 -23.65 -3.61
N GLU A 18 -20.60 -24.43 -2.53
CA GLU A 18 -21.80 -24.75 -1.77
C GLU A 18 -22.08 -23.64 -0.76
N SER A 19 -23.26 -23.04 -0.84
CA SER A 19 -23.77 -22.09 0.15
C SER A 19 -24.31 -22.82 1.37
N VAL A 20 -23.79 -22.55 2.56
CA VAL A 20 -24.38 -23.01 3.82
C VAL A 20 -25.59 -22.12 4.14
N ALA A 21 -26.79 -22.69 4.06
CA ALA A 21 -28.05 -22.04 4.42
C ALA A 21 -28.48 -22.45 5.84
N GLY A 22 -28.64 -21.47 6.72
CA GLY A 22 -29.36 -21.57 8.00
C GLY A 22 -30.55 -20.62 7.99
N LEU A 23 -31.73 -21.14 8.31
CA LEU A 23 -33.07 -20.59 8.08
C LEU A 23 -33.45 -19.36 8.94
N GLY A 24 -34.20 -18.42 8.34
CA GLY A 24 -35.06 -17.43 8.99
C GLY A 24 -35.82 -16.58 7.94
N PRO A 25 -37.15 -16.39 7.99
CA PRO A 25 -37.92 -15.92 6.84
C PRO A 25 -38.22 -14.41 6.78
N ALA A 26 -38.36 -13.94 5.54
CA ALA A 26 -39.22 -12.85 5.03
C ALA A 26 -38.68 -11.39 4.97
N SER A 27 -38.19 -10.98 3.78
CA SER A 27 -38.64 -9.78 3.03
C SER A 27 -37.89 -9.58 1.68
N PRO A 28 -38.45 -8.81 0.71
CA PRO A 28 -38.51 -9.26 -0.68
C PRO A 28 -37.36 -8.80 -1.62
N ALA A 29 -36.95 -9.77 -2.45
CA ALA A 29 -36.50 -9.71 -3.85
C ALA A 29 -35.51 -8.61 -4.30
N LEU A 30 -34.21 -8.94 -4.18
CA LEU A 30 -33.15 -8.46 -5.07
C LEU A 30 -33.27 -9.15 -6.44
N SER A 31 -33.03 -8.41 -7.53
CA SER A 31 -32.93 -8.94 -8.90
C SER A 31 -31.92 -10.09 -9.00
N PRO A 32 -32.15 -11.12 -9.84
CA PRO A 32 -31.23 -12.24 -9.93
C PRO A 32 -29.89 -11.82 -10.56
N ALA A 33 -28.78 -12.19 -9.91
CA ALA A 33 -27.45 -12.01 -10.45
C ALA A 33 -27.29 -12.77 -11.77
N ILE A 34 -26.85 -12.09 -12.83
CA ILE A 34 -26.54 -12.69 -14.13
C ILE A 34 -25.20 -13.43 -14.00
N PRO A 35 -25.14 -14.75 -14.25
CA PRO A 35 -23.87 -15.46 -14.22
C PRO A 35 -23.04 -15.12 -15.46
N VAL A 36 -21.90 -14.46 -15.26
CA VAL A 36 -20.90 -14.28 -16.32
C VAL A 36 -20.12 -15.59 -16.47
N THR A 37 -20.32 -16.29 -17.59
CA THR A 37 -19.51 -17.46 -17.94
C THR A 37 -18.33 -17.01 -18.79
N ILE A 38 -17.11 -17.10 -18.26
CA ILE A 38 -15.89 -16.88 -19.03
C ILE A 38 -15.45 -18.23 -19.61
N ALA A 39 -15.59 -18.38 -20.93
CA ALA A 39 -15.11 -19.57 -21.65
C ALA A 39 -13.75 -19.26 -22.30
N PHE A 40 -12.73 -20.05 -21.98
CA PHE A 40 -11.45 -20.02 -22.68
C PHE A 40 -11.47 -21.02 -23.83
N ARG A 41 -11.26 -20.55 -25.06
CA ARG A 41 -11.02 -21.42 -26.22
C ARG A 41 -9.53 -21.45 -26.51
N LEU A 42 -8.89 -22.59 -26.28
CA LEU A 42 -7.54 -22.86 -26.75
C LEU A 42 -7.64 -23.37 -28.20
N ASP A 43 -7.34 -22.50 -29.17
CA ASP A 43 -7.17 -22.95 -30.56
C ASP A 43 -5.73 -23.46 -30.73
N THR A 44 -5.58 -24.78 -30.80
CA THR A 44 -4.36 -25.40 -31.29
C THR A 44 -4.51 -25.64 -32.79
N GLY A 45 -4.07 -24.70 -33.61
CA GLY A 45 -3.94 -24.91 -35.06
C GLY A 45 -2.85 -25.94 -35.39
N PRO A 46 -2.92 -26.63 -36.54
CA PRO A 46 -1.87 -27.56 -36.95
C PRO A 46 -0.53 -26.82 -37.20
N PRO A 47 0.61 -27.47 -36.92
CA PRO A 47 1.92 -26.84 -37.10
C PRO A 47 2.17 -26.49 -38.57
N ARG A 48 2.78 -25.32 -38.82
CA ARG A 48 3.22 -24.93 -40.17
C ARG A 48 4.35 -25.86 -40.65
N PRO A 49 4.38 -26.25 -41.93
CA PRO A 49 5.49 -27.02 -42.47
C PRO A 49 6.78 -26.18 -42.51
N PRO A 50 7.95 -26.80 -42.31
CA PRO A 50 9.24 -26.12 -42.38
C PRO A 50 9.53 -25.69 -43.83
N SER A 51 9.92 -24.44 -44.03
CA SER A 51 10.58 -23.98 -45.25
C SER A 51 11.97 -24.60 -45.31
N GLY A 52 12.26 -25.40 -46.34
CA GLY A 52 13.52 -26.12 -46.48
C GLY A 52 14.67 -25.27 -47.02
N ASP A 53 15.88 -25.62 -46.56
CA ASP A 53 17.09 -25.79 -47.39
C ASP A 53 17.98 -26.86 -46.70
N PRO A 54 18.62 -27.83 -47.39
CA PRO A 54 19.22 -29.00 -46.77
C PRO A 54 20.74 -28.85 -46.54
N GLY A 55 21.23 -29.18 -45.35
CA GLY A 55 22.68 -29.22 -45.10
C GLY A 55 23.09 -29.75 -43.74
N MET A 56 23.47 -31.03 -43.71
CA MET A 56 24.35 -31.77 -42.77
C MET A 56 24.01 -31.88 -41.26
N GLU A 57 23.66 -33.12 -40.91
CA GLU A 57 23.91 -33.95 -39.70
C GLU A 57 24.67 -33.36 -38.48
N SER A 58 24.05 -33.40 -37.29
CA SER A 58 24.17 -34.49 -36.27
C SER A 58 23.98 -33.98 -34.83
N GLY A 59 23.07 -34.62 -34.06
CA GLY A 59 23.18 -34.71 -32.60
C GLY A 59 22.06 -34.13 -31.72
N VAL A 60 21.26 -35.04 -31.14
CA VAL A 60 20.52 -34.99 -29.85
C VAL A 60 19.15 -34.27 -29.80
N PRO A 61 18.08 -34.89 -29.23
CA PRO A 61 16.70 -34.38 -29.34
C PRO A 61 16.26 -33.48 -28.17
N GLY A 62 15.46 -32.45 -28.47
CA GLY A 62 14.34 -32.04 -27.62
C GLY A 62 14.41 -30.65 -26.97
N SER A 63 14.08 -29.60 -27.73
CA SER A 63 13.46 -28.39 -27.15
C SER A 63 12.56 -27.72 -28.20
N ILE A 64 11.25 -27.92 -28.12
CA ILE A 64 10.28 -27.16 -28.92
C ILE A 64 10.05 -25.83 -28.19
N ALA A 65 10.53 -24.73 -28.79
CA ALA A 65 10.12 -23.39 -28.40
C ALA A 65 8.70 -23.13 -28.93
N VAL A 66 7.74 -22.91 -28.03
CA VAL A 66 6.40 -22.43 -28.39
C VAL A 66 6.37 -20.92 -28.13
N ALA A 67 6.46 -20.14 -29.20
CA ALA A 67 6.10 -18.73 -29.16
C ALA A 67 4.57 -18.62 -29.20
N SER A 68 3.94 -18.34 -28.06
CA SER A 68 2.49 -18.09 -27.98
C SER A 68 2.22 -16.59 -28.03
N SER A 69 1.65 -16.12 -29.14
CA SER A 69 1.02 -14.80 -29.23
C SER A 69 -0.43 -14.91 -28.76
N VAL A 70 -0.80 -14.22 -27.68
CA VAL A 70 -2.19 -14.14 -27.21
C VAL A 70 -2.88 -12.97 -27.92
N ARG A 71 -4.00 -13.22 -28.61
CA ARG A 71 -4.91 -12.18 -29.08
C ARG A 71 -6.20 -12.24 -28.26
N ILE A 72 -6.53 -11.14 -27.59
CA ILE A 72 -7.79 -10.98 -26.87
C ILE A 72 -8.79 -10.32 -27.83
N VAL A 73 -9.95 -10.95 -28.04
CA VAL A 73 -11.07 -10.35 -28.76
C VAL A 73 -12.21 -10.17 -27.76
N LEU A 74 -12.56 -8.91 -27.49
CA LEU A 74 -13.74 -8.52 -26.72
C LEU A 74 -14.90 -8.33 -27.69
N VAL A 75 -15.99 -9.07 -27.49
CA VAL A 75 -17.26 -8.83 -28.19
C VAL A 75 -18.22 -8.22 -27.16
N HIS A 76 -18.59 -6.96 -27.35
CA HIS A 76 -19.68 -6.33 -26.62
C HIS A 76 -20.93 -6.36 -27.50
N GLY A 77 -22.04 -6.86 -26.95
CA GLY A 77 -23.36 -6.72 -27.55
C GLY A 77 -24.35 -6.41 -26.46
N VAL A 78 -24.80 -5.15 -26.39
CA VAL A 78 -26.10 -4.78 -25.83
C VAL A 78 -26.61 -3.55 -26.60
N ASP A 79 -27.78 -3.71 -27.20
CA ASP A 79 -28.59 -2.66 -27.81
C ASP A 79 -29.10 -1.68 -26.74
N VAL A 80 -28.99 -0.36 -27.00
CA VAL A 80 -29.64 0.68 -26.20
C VAL A 80 -30.77 1.29 -27.04
N VAL A 81 -32.00 1.15 -26.54
CA VAL A 81 -33.19 1.84 -27.06
C VAL A 81 -33.24 3.23 -26.41
N LEU A 82 -33.43 4.24 -27.25
CA LEU A 82 -33.66 5.64 -26.87
C LEU A 82 -35.13 5.85 -26.50
N ASP A 83 -35.41 6.75 -25.53
CA ASP A 83 -36.61 7.59 -25.57
C ASP A 83 -36.43 8.87 -24.73
N ASP A 84 -37.16 9.90 -25.16
CA ASP A 84 -36.90 11.35 -25.07
C ASP A 84 -37.29 12.10 -23.78
N GLU A 85 -36.60 13.23 -23.61
CA GLU A 85 -36.91 14.54 -23.00
C GLU A 85 -38.02 14.75 -21.95
N LYS A 86 -37.65 15.45 -20.85
CA LYS A 86 -38.30 16.71 -20.41
C LYS A 86 -37.53 17.48 -19.32
N GLU A 87 -37.15 18.72 -19.62
CA GLU A 87 -37.02 19.87 -18.69
C GLU A 87 -38.41 20.53 -18.47
N PRO A 88 -38.66 21.48 -17.53
CA PRO A 88 -37.74 22.50 -16.95
C PRO A 88 -37.93 22.84 -15.43
N ASP A 89 -37.04 23.68 -14.88
CA ASP A 89 -37.27 25.11 -14.53
C ASP A 89 -36.51 25.61 -13.28
N GLU A 90 -36.02 26.84 -13.38
CA GLU A 90 -35.28 27.61 -12.38
C GLU A 90 -36.20 28.15 -11.27
N SER A 91 -35.68 28.30 -10.04
CA SER A 91 -35.72 29.56 -9.26
C SER A 91 -35.48 29.39 -7.75
N GLU A 92 -34.83 30.43 -7.20
CA GLU A 92 -34.79 30.90 -5.80
C GLU A 92 -33.66 30.43 -4.83
N SER A 93 -32.76 31.39 -4.59
CA SER A 93 -32.02 31.72 -3.35
C SER A 93 -32.38 33.20 -3.04
N PRO A 94 -32.16 33.85 -1.86
CA PRO A 94 -31.24 33.50 -0.76
C PRO A 94 -31.72 33.82 0.68
N ALA A 95 -31.07 33.24 1.71
CA ALA A 95 -30.80 33.91 3.01
C ALA A 95 -29.99 33.02 3.96
N GLY A 96 -28.93 33.55 4.57
CA GLY A 96 -28.29 32.91 5.72
C GLY A 96 -26.82 33.24 5.96
N CYS A 97 -26.48 34.52 6.13
CA CYS A 97 -25.17 34.99 6.57
C CYS A 97 -24.87 34.53 8.01
N GLY A 98 -23.95 33.58 8.17
CA GLY A 98 -23.40 33.16 9.47
C GLY A 98 -21.90 33.42 9.52
N ARG A 99 -21.49 34.50 10.17
CA ARG A 99 -20.09 34.82 10.50
C ARG A 99 -19.53 33.73 11.42
N ILE A 100 -18.62 32.90 10.91
CA ILE A 100 -17.77 32.05 11.75
C ILE A 100 -16.54 32.89 12.13
N GLN A 101 -16.42 33.22 13.40
CA GLN A 101 -15.19 33.80 13.94
C GLN A 101 -14.11 32.71 14.00
N PRO A 102 -12.84 33.00 13.62
CA PRO A 102 -11.77 32.04 13.77
C PRO A 102 -11.41 31.95 15.27
N HIS A 103 -11.77 30.84 15.91
CA HIS A 103 -11.20 30.49 17.20
C HIS A 103 -9.72 30.13 16.99
N SER A 104 -8.84 31.08 17.27
CA SER A 104 -7.41 30.86 17.44
C SER A 104 -7.20 30.12 18.76
N SER A 105 -6.99 28.80 18.70
CA SER A 105 -6.41 28.04 19.80
C SER A 105 -5.19 27.28 19.27
N THR A 106 -4.14 28.01 18.92
CA THR A 106 -2.80 27.43 18.74
C THR A 106 -2.24 27.14 20.14
N GLN A 107 -2.76 26.11 20.79
CA GLN A 107 -2.10 25.53 21.94
C GLN A 107 -1.02 24.60 21.38
N ALA A 108 0.21 25.09 21.33
CA ALA A 108 1.36 24.32 20.90
C ALA A 108 1.41 23.00 21.69
N ARG A 109 1.34 21.87 20.98
CA ARG A 109 1.39 20.52 21.55
C ARG A 109 2.76 20.27 22.16
N ALA A 110 2.90 20.60 23.44
CA ALA A 110 4.00 20.16 24.27
C ALA A 110 3.68 18.77 24.84
N SER A 111 3.61 17.76 23.98
CA SER A 111 3.69 16.36 24.40
C SER A 111 4.65 15.69 23.44
N ILE A 112 5.67 15.03 23.98
CA ILE A 112 6.77 14.37 23.28
C ILE A 112 6.22 13.48 22.15
N VAL A 113 6.08 14.04 20.95
CA VAL A 113 5.81 13.23 19.76
C VAL A 113 7.17 12.66 19.40
N GLN A 114 7.37 11.38 19.70
CA GLN A 114 8.52 10.65 19.18
C GLN A 114 8.49 10.76 17.66
N THR A 115 9.45 11.48 17.09
CA THR A 115 9.58 11.63 15.64
C THR A 115 9.78 10.23 15.08
N LEU A 116 8.86 9.72 14.26
CA LEU A 116 9.03 8.41 13.65
C LEU A 116 9.68 8.57 12.29
N LEU A 117 10.83 7.93 12.12
CA LEU A 117 11.54 7.95 10.88
C LEU A 117 11.74 6.53 10.34
N VAL A 118 11.18 6.28 9.17
CA VAL A 118 11.18 4.96 8.53
C VAL A 118 12.07 5.02 7.29
N ALA A 119 13.19 4.29 7.29
CA ALA A 119 13.96 4.05 6.09
C ALA A 119 13.28 2.96 5.25
N VAL A 120 12.86 3.26 4.04
CA VAL A 120 12.42 2.23 3.09
C VAL A 120 13.58 1.86 2.19
N HIS A 121 14.08 0.64 2.37
CA HIS A 121 15.12 0.10 1.50
C HIS A 121 14.47 -0.39 0.21
N ILE A 122 14.33 0.47 -0.78
CA ILE A 122 13.94 0.07 -2.14
C ILE A 122 15.22 0.05 -2.99
N HIS A 123 15.48 -1.06 -3.67
CA HIS A 123 16.49 -1.26 -4.74
C HIS A 123 17.84 -1.96 -4.45
N ASP A 124 18.37 -2.50 -5.55
CA ASP A 124 19.34 -3.60 -5.77
C ASP A 124 20.81 -3.28 -5.44
N HIS A 125 21.12 -2.98 -4.17
CA HIS A 125 22.52 -2.98 -3.75
C HIS A 125 23.00 -4.37 -3.28
N VAL A 126 24.27 -4.67 -3.50
CA VAL A 126 24.90 -5.93 -3.05
C VAL A 126 24.88 -5.99 -1.52
N ASN A 127 24.69 -7.19 -0.96
CA ASN A 127 24.53 -7.46 0.48
C ASN A 127 25.55 -6.69 1.38
N ALA A 128 26.81 -6.56 0.95
CA ALA A 128 27.87 -5.94 1.74
C ALA A 128 27.65 -4.43 2.05
N GLU A 129 27.20 -3.64 1.07
CA GLU A 129 26.99 -2.19 1.29
C GLU A 129 25.80 -1.92 2.20
N LYS A 130 24.73 -2.74 2.08
CA LYS A 130 23.56 -2.68 2.96
C LYS A 130 23.93 -2.96 4.41
N GLN A 131 24.74 -3.99 4.64
CA GLN A 131 25.21 -4.30 6.00
C GLN A 131 26.07 -3.17 6.57
N LYS A 132 26.86 -2.47 5.75
CA LYS A 132 27.67 -1.33 6.21
C LYS A 132 26.79 -0.18 6.69
N LEU A 133 25.73 0.15 5.94
CA LEU A 133 24.78 1.20 6.33
C LEU A 133 24.02 0.83 7.62
N VAL A 134 23.50 -0.40 7.71
CA VAL A 134 22.80 -0.88 8.91
C VAL A 134 23.73 -0.86 10.13
N ARG A 135 24.98 -1.29 9.99
CA ARG A 135 25.98 -1.22 11.08
C ARG A 135 26.32 0.21 11.46
N ALA A 136 26.42 1.11 10.49
CA ALA A 136 26.67 2.54 10.76
C ALA A 136 25.52 3.14 11.57
N LEU A 137 24.27 2.81 11.25
CA LEU A 137 23.10 3.23 12.03
C LEU A 137 23.07 2.61 13.42
N ALA A 138 23.46 1.36 13.58
CA ALA A 138 23.47 0.67 14.86
C ALA A 138 24.42 1.30 15.90
N ILE A 139 25.50 1.96 15.44
CA ILE A 139 26.53 2.58 16.29
C ILE A 139 26.49 4.11 16.30
N ALA A 140 25.64 4.73 15.48
CA ALA A 140 25.52 6.17 15.41
C ALA A 140 24.87 6.73 16.68
N GLU A 141 25.25 7.95 17.05
CA GLU A 141 24.54 8.71 18.07
C GLU A 141 23.24 9.25 17.44
N LEU A 142 22.11 8.67 17.87
CA LEU A 142 20.78 9.00 17.36
C LEU A 142 20.00 9.80 18.41
N ASP A 143 19.20 10.76 17.95
CA ASP A 143 18.28 11.49 18.82
C ASP A 143 17.35 10.53 19.58
N THR A 144 17.45 10.55 20.91
CA THR A 144 16.61 9.71 21.78
C THR A 144 15.12 10.00 21.68
N ASN A 145 14.73 11.15 21.12
CA ASN A 145 13.34 11.51 20.86
C ASN A 145 12.86 11.06 19.46
N THR A 146 13.72 10.43 18.66
CA THR A 146 13.36 9.89 17.35
C THR A 146 13.29 8.36 17.43
N GLU A 147 12.13 7.79 17.10
CA GLU A 147 12.02 6.36 16.85
C GLU A 147 12.48 6.07 15.42
N VAL A 148 13.51 5.23 15.28
CA VAL A 148 14.07 4.86 13.98
C VAL A 148 13.65 3.44 13.62
N VAL A 149 13.07 3.29 12.43
CA VAL A 149 12.65 2.01 11.87
C VAL A 149 13.29 1.84 10.50
N ILE A 150 13.85 0.66 10.22
CA ILE A 150 14.36 0.33 8.88
C ILE A 150 13.55 -0.81 8.25
N ALA A 151 13.18 -0.67 6.99
CA ALA A 151 12.37 -1.62 6.25
C ALA A 151 13.19 -2.27 5.13
N PRO A 152 13.98 -3.32 5.39
CA PRO A 152 14.70 -4.05 4.36
C PRO A 152 13.74 -4.91 3.51
N PRO A 153 14.14 -5.32 2.28
CA PRO A 153 13.43 -6.39 1.57
C PRO A 153 13.35 -7.66 2.41
N SER A 154 12.28 -8.45 2.23
CA SER A 154 12.00 -9.63 3.06
C SER A 154 13.16 -10.63 3.13
N LEU A 155 13.92 -10.78 2.04
CA LEU A 155 15.12 -11.64 1.97
C LEU A 155 16.22 -11.25 2.98
N TYR A 156 16.26 -10.00 3.42
CA TYR A 156 17.29 -9.48 4.34
C TYR A 156 16.76 -9.21 5.75
N LEU A 157 15.45 -9.38 5.98
CA LEU A 157 14.76 -8.99 7.22
C LEU A 157 15.41 -9.59 8.46
N LEU A 158 15.61 -10.91 8.49
CA LEU A 158 16.20 -11.62 9.63
C LEU A 158 17.66 -11.21 9.87
N SER A 159 18.46 -11.09 8.80
CA SER A 159 19.85 -10.66 8.92
C SER A 159 19.98 -9.23 9.45
N THR A 160 19.04 -8.35 9.09
CA THR A 160 18.99 -6.97 9.58
C THR A 160 18.64 -6.92 11.06
N ILE A 161 17.70 -7.75 11.53
CA ILE A 161 17.37 -7.89 12.96
C ILE A 161 18.62 -8.31 13.75
N GLU A 162 19.34 -9.31 13.26
CA GLU A 162 20.58 -9.78 13.90
C GLU A 162 21.65 -8.68 13.97
N LEU A 163 21.82 -7.90 12.92
CA LEU A 163 22.80 -6.80 12.87
C LEU A 163 22.45 -5.63 13.80
N LEU A 164 21.16 -5.43 14.09
CA LEU A 164 20.67 -4.36 14.96
C LEU A 164 20.53 -4.78 16.43
N LYS A 165 20.87 -6.03 16.78
CA LYS A 165 20.82 -6.50 18.18
C LYS A 165 21.58 -5.56 19.12
N GLY A 166 20.89 -5.08 20.15
CA GLY A 166 21.44 -4.16 21.14
C GLY A 166 21.34 -2.68 20.76
N SER A 167 20.90 -2.34 19.54
CA SER A 167 20.59 -0.96 19.15
C SER A 167 19.13 -0.58 19.46
N SER A 168 18.82 0.71 19.47
CA SER A 168 17.45 1.23 19.57
C SER A 168 16.67 1.20 18.25
N VAL A 169 17.35 0.86 17.13
CA VAL A 169 16.76 0.86 15.79
C VAL A 169 15.86 -0.37 15.62
N LYS A 170 14.63 -0.13 15.17
CA LYS A 170 13.63 -1.17 14.93
C LYS A 170 13.60 -1.58 13.46
N VAL A 171 12.91 -2.68 13.17
CA VAL A 171 12.79 -3.24 11.82
C VAL A 171 11.32 -3.29 11.40
N ALA A 172 11.05 -3.02 10.13
CA ALA A 172 9.74 -3.24 9.51
C ALA A 172 9.82 -4.20 8.33
N ALA A 173 8.77 -4.98 8.12
CA ALA A 173 8.55 -5.61 6.81
C ALA A 173 7.95 -4.59 5.83
N GLN A 174 8.19 -4.77 4.52
CA GLN A 174 7.64 -3.88 3.48
C GLN A 174 6.23 -4.25 3.01
N ASN A 175 5.75 -5.44 3.38
CA ASN A 175 4.40 -5.93 3.11
C ASN A 175 4.13 -7.17 3.97
N CYS A 176 2.85 -7.46 4.21
CA CYS A 176 2.37 -8.79 4.58
C CYS A 176 1.01 -9.04 3.93
N TYR A 177 0.57 -10.29 3.92
CA TYR A 177 -0.77 -10.65 3.51
C TYR A 177 -1.76 -10.54 4.68
N TYR A 178 -3.05 -10.73 4.44
CA TYR A 178 -4.07 -10.63 5.50
C TYR A 178 -4.45 -11.99 6.10
N LYS A 179 -4.08 -13.11 5.46
CA LYS A 179 -4.32 -14.45 5.99
C LYS A 179 -3.14 -14.92 6.84
N SER A 180 -3.44 -15.60 7.94
CA SER A 180 -2.43 -16.22 8.82
C SER A 180 -1.79 -17.46 8.21
N SER A 181 -2.50 -18.19 7.34
CA SER A 181 -2.01 -19.34 6.59
C SER A 181 -2.90 -19.62 5.37
N GLY A 182 -2.40 -20.41 4.42
CA GLY A 182 -3.18 -20.87 3.26
C GLY A 182 -2.36 -21.00 1.98
N ALA A 183 -3.04 -21.25 0.87
CA ALA A 183 -2.44 -21.42 -0.45
C ALA A 183 -2.12 -20.05 -1.11
N PHE A 184 -1.21 -19.30 -0.50
CA PHE A 184 -0.77 -17.97 -0.96
C PHE A 184 0.73 -17.98 -1.23
N THR A 185 1.15 -18.79 -2.21
CA THR A 185 2.57 -18.98 -2.55
C THR A 185 3.26 -17.65 -2.81
N GLY A 186 4.34 -17.38 -2.06
CA GLY A 186 5.14 -16.15 -2.18
C GLY A 186 4.77 -15.05 -1.18
N GLU A 187 3.61 -15.15 -0.52
CA GLU A 187 3.21 -14.18 0.50
C GLU A 187 3.79 -14.50 1.88
N ILE A 188 3.95 -13.46 2.71
CA ILE A 188 4.37 -13.56 4.11
C ILE A 188 3.16 -13.23 4.99
N SER A 189 2.85 -14.12 5.93
CA SER A 189 1.75 -13.90 6.88
C SER A 189 2.16 -12.97 8.03
N PRO A 190 1.19 -12.25 8.65
CA PRO A 190 1.45 -11.47 9.85
C PRO A 190 2.01 -12.31 11.02
N ALA A 191 1.54 -13.56 11.15
CA ALA A 191 2.02 -14.48 12.18
C ALA A 191 3.51 -14.82 12.02
N GLN A 192 3.99 -15.00 10.78
CA GLN A 192 5.43 -15.22 10.53
C GLN A 192 6.28 -14.01 10.89
N LEU A 193 5.77 -12.78 10.64
CA LEU A 193 6.47 -11.56 11.04
C LEU A 193 6.54 -11.43 12.57
N ALA A 194 5.43 -11.72 13.26
CA ALA A 194 5.37 -11.69 14.72
C ALA A 194 6.30 -12.74 15.36
N ASP A 195 6.32 -13.98 14.83
CA ASP A 195 7.23 -15.05 15.25
C ASP A 195 8.71 -14.65 15.07
N ALA A 196 9.02 -13.98 13.95
CA ALA A 196 10.33 -13.39 13.68
C ALA A 196 10.64 -12.12 14.50
N GLN A 197 9.77 -11.71 15.42
CA GLN A 197 9.91 -10.53 16.29
C GLN A 197 10.05 -9.22 15.49
N VAL A 198 9.43 -9.13 14.32
CA VAL A 198 9.39 -7.90 13.52
C VAL A 198 8.33 -6.97 14.13
N PRO A 199 8.69 -5.76 14.60
CA PRO A 199 7.72 -4.90 15.30
C PRO A 199 6.78 -4.11 14.38
N TYR A 200 7.18 -3.84 13.13
CA TYR A 200 6.42 -2.99 12.20
C TYR A 200 6.19 -3.65 10.83
N VAL A 201 5.14 -3.22 10.13
CA VAL A 201 4.93 -3.53 8.70
C VAL A 201 4.40 -2.32 7.94
N ILE A 202 4.93 -2.06 6.75
CA ILE A 202 4.44 -1.04 5.82
C ILE A 202 3.31 -1.66 5.00
N LEU A 203 2.17 -0.99 4.89
CA LEU A 203 0.99 -1.47 4.15
C LEU A 203 0.36 -0.33 3.34
N GLY A 204 -0.12 -0.67 2.14
CA GLY A 204 -0.76 0.30 1.25
C GLY A 204 0.20 1.31 0.62
N HIS A 205 1.51 1.02 0.57
CA HIS A 205 2.50 1.87 -0.10
C HIS A 205 2.06 2.16 -1.54
N SER A 206 2.25 3.38 -2.01
CA SER A 206 1.83 3.84 -3.35
C SER A 206 2.22 2.89 -4.49
N GLU A 207 3.44 2.35 -4.49
CA GLU A 207 3.90 1.35 -5.47
C GLU A 207 3.05 0.07 -5.45
N ARG A 208 2.61 -0.38 -4.27
CA ARG A 208 1.75 -1.56 -4.14
C ARG A 208 0.34 -1.29 -4.66
N ARG A 209 -0.19 -0.10 -4.42
CA ARG A 209 -1.48 0.32 -4.97
C ARG A 209 -1.42 0.45 -6.50
N ALA A 210 -0.38 1.10 -7.03
CA ALA A 210 -0.27 1.39 -8.46
C ALA A 210 0.16 0.18 -9.31
N ILE A 211 1.14 -0.60 -8.85
CA ILE A 211 1.76 -1.69 -9.65
C ILE A 211 1.10 -3.03 -9.33
N PHE A 212 0.80 -3.28 -8.06
CA PHE A 212 0.25 -4.56 -7.58
C PHE A 212 -1.27 -4.49 -7.31
N LEU A 213 -1.90 -3.35 -7.65
CA LEU A 213 -3.35 -3.14 -7.63
C LEU A 213 -3.99 -3.38 -6.25
N GLU A 214 -3.29 -3.04 -5.16
CA GLU A 214 -3.85 -3.14 -3.82
C GLU A 214 -4.94 -2.08 -3.58
N THR A 215 -6.18 -2.55 -3.34
CA THR A 215 -7.32 -1.68 -3.03
C THR A 215 -7.34 -1.26 -1.56
N SER A 216 -8.12 -0.23 -1.24
CA SER A 216 -8.31 0.22 0.15
C SER A 216 -8.87 -0.88 1.06
N GLU A 217 -9.77 -1.71 0.55
CA GLU A 217 -10.36 -2.84 1.29
C GLU A 217 -9.32 -3.92 1.58
N LEU A 218 -8.47 -4.26 0.60
CA LEU A 218 -7.39 -5.22 0.80
C LEU A 218 -6.37 -4.68 1.81
N VAL A 219 -6.01 -3.40 1.71
CA VAL A 219 -5.10 -2.77 2.67
C VAL A 219 -5.71 -2.77 4.07
N ALA A 220 -7.01 -2.46 4.22
CA ALA A 220 -7.69 -2.54 5.51
C ALA A 220 -7.70 -3.94 6.11
N GLN A 221 -7.94 -4.98 5.30
CA GLN A 221 -7.84 -6.38 5.73
C GLN A 221 -6.43 -6.72 6.23
N LYS A 222 -5.39 -6.30 5.49
CA LYS A 222 -3.99 -6.51 5.89
C LYS A 222 -3.66 -5.77 7.18
N THR A 223 -4.09 -4.52 7.31
CA THR A 223 -3.90 -3.70 8.51
C THR A 223 -4.53 -4.37 9.73
N LYS A 224 -5.78 -4.83 9.62
CA LYS A 224 -6.45 -5.55 10.70
C LYS A 224 -5.70 -6.81 11.12
N ALA A 225 -5.33 -7.64 10.13
CA ALA A 225 -4.61 -8.88 10.39
C ALA A 225 -3.22 -8.65 11.01
N ALA A 226 -2.52 -7.58 10.63
CA ALA A 226 -1.25 -7.20 11.22
C ALA A 226 -1.40 -6.77 12.68
N VAL A 227 -2.37 -5.91 12.97
CA VAL A 227 -2.69 -5.46 14.34
C VAL A 227 -3.10 -6.65 15.22
N ASP A 228 -3.93 -7.56 14.71
CA ASP A 228 -4.35 -8.78 15.43
C ASP A 228 -3.18 -9.71 15.75
N ALA A 229 -2.14 -9.73 14.90
CA ALA A 229 -0.89 -10.44 15.15
C ALA A 229 0.08 -9.70 16.10
N GLY A 230 -0.30 -8.52 16.59
CA GLY A 230 0.49 -7.70 17.52
C GLY A 230 1.48 -6.74 16.86
N LEU A 231 1.53 -6.70 15.52
CA LEU A 231 2.38 -5.80 14.74
C LEU A 231 1.86 -4.36 14.81
N SER A 232 2.77 -3.40 14.74
CA SER A 232 2.43 -2.02 14.41
C SER A 232 2.41 -1.82 12.89
N VAL A 233 1.53 -0.96 12.38
CA VAL A 233 1.36 -0.74 10.94
C VAL A 233 1.75 0.69 10.58
N ILE A 234 2.59 0.82 9.55
CA ILE A 234 2.84 2.08 8.83
C ILE A 234 1.94 2.06 7.60
N LEU A 235 0.78 2.71 7.72
CA LEU A 235 -0.27 2.75 6.72
C LEU A 235 -0.03 3.91 5.75
N CYS A 236 0.26 3.58 4.49
CA CYS A 236 0.47 4.58 3.47
C CYS A 236 -0.84 4.98 2.77
N VAL A 237 -1.01 6.29 2.60
CA VAL A 237 -2.13 6.93 1.89
C VAL A 237 -1.62 8.11 1.07
N GLY A 238 -2.31 8.45 -0.01
CA GLY A 238 -1.95 9.59 -0.83
C GLY A 238 -2.60 9.61 -2.20
N GLU A 239 -2.47 10.74 -2.87
CA GLU A 239 -3.09 11.05 -4.15
C GLU A 239 -2.07 11.07 -5.31
N THR A 240 -2.55 10.76 -6.50
CA THR A 240 -1.86 10.91 -7.78
C THR A 240 -1.77 12.38 -8.22
N LEU A 241 -0.93 12.66 -9.21
CA LEU A 241 -0.82 14.01 -9.77
C LEU A 241 -2.17 14.49 -10.33
N GLN A 242 -2.88 13.60 -11.02
CA GLN A 242 -4.18 13.88 -11.63
C GLN A 242 -5.23 14.22 -10.57
N GLU A 243 -5.27 13.47 -9.47
CA GLU A 243 -6.19 13.74 -8.35
C GLU A 243 -5.85 15.05 -7.63
N ARG A 244 -4.56 15.38 -7.51
CA ARG A 244 -4.09 16.67 -6.98
C ARG A 244 -4.52 17.84 -7.86
N GLU A 245 -4.26 17.75 -9.16
CA GLU A 245 -4.63 18.78 -10.15
C GLU A 245 -6.16 18.93 -10.29
N ALA A 246 -6.92 17.86 -10.04
CA ALA A 246 -8.37 17.88 -9.97
C ALA A 246 -8.94 18.45 -8.65
N GLY A 247 -8.10 18.77 -7.67
CA GLY A 247 -8.55 19.29 -6.37
C GLY A 247 -9.23 18.24 -5.47
N THR A 248 -9.00 16.95 -5.73
CA THR A 248 -9.66 15.83 -5.03
C THR A 248 -8.80 15.17 -3.95
N THR A 249 -7.64 15.76 -3.62
CA THR A 249 -6.65 15.21 -2.69
C THR A 249 -7.26 14.70 -1.37
N VAL A 250 -7.99 15.57 -0.68
CA VAL A 250 -8.58 15.23 0.63
C VAL A 250 -9.59 14.09 0.50
N ALA A 251 -10.46 14.12 -0.51
CA ALA A 251 -11.45 13.08 -0.74
C ALA A 251 -10.81 11.71 -1.01
N VAL A 252 -9.73 11.67 -1.80
CA VAL A 252 -8.97 10.44 -2.08
C VAL A 252 -8.34 9.88 -0.80
N VAL A 253 -7.67 10.74 -0.02
CA VAL A 253 -7.02 10.32 1.23
C VAL A 253 -8.04 9.86 2.27
N GLU A 254 -9.15 10.58 2.44
CA GLU A 254 -10.23 10.17 3.34
C GLU A 254 -10.87 8.84 2.91
N ALA A 255 -11.09 8.62 1.61
CA ALA A 255 -11.61 7.34 1.10
C ALA A 255 -10.66 6.16 1.35
N GLN A 256 -9.35 6.37 1.23
CA GLN A 256 -8.35 5.36 1.56
C GLN A 256 -8.32 5.03 3.06
N LEU A 257 -8.52 6.04 3.92
CA LEU A 257 -8.58 5.87 5.38
C LEU A 257 -9.91 5.26 5.86
N ALA A 258 -11.03 5.55 5.20
CA ALA A 258 -12.36 5.09 5.58
C ALA A 258 -12.42 3.57 5.74
N ALA A 259 -11.86 2.81 4.79
CA ALA A 259 -11.80 1.36 4.87
C ALA A 259 -11.07 0.85 6.12
N VAL A 260 -10.02 1.55 6.56
CA VAL A 260 -9.26 1.20 7.78
C VAL A 260 -10.01 1.62 9.05
N VAL A 261 -10.66 2.78 9.03
CA VAL A 261 -11.54 3.24 10.12
C VAL A 261 -12.66 2.24 10.38
N GLU A 262 -13.27 1.68 9.33
CA GLU A 262 -14.31 0.65 9.46
C GLU A 262 -13.77 -0.68 10.01
N ALA A 263 -12.50 -1.00 9.72
CA ALA A 263 -11.89 -2.27 10.10
C ALA A 263 -11.34 -2.27 11.54
N LEU A 264 -10.98 -1.12 12.11
CA LEU A 264 -10.30 -1.00 13.40
C LEU A 264 -11.18 -0.37 14.48
N LYS A 265 -10.99 -0.82 15.72
CA LYS A 265 -11.51 -0.16 16.93
C LYS A 265 -10.60 0.99 17.35
N ALA A 266 -11.13 1.93 18.13
CA ALA A 266 -10.40 3.13 18.56
C ALA A 266 -9.10 2.80 19.31
N GLU A 267 -9.10 1.78 20.17
CA GLU A 267 -7.94 1.33 20.94
C GLU A 267 -6.81 0.74 20.06
N GLU A 268 -7.15 0.19 18.89
CA GLU A 268 -6.20 -0.41 17.95
C GLU A 268 -5.37 0.64 17.21
N TRP A 269 -5.84 1.89 17.14
CA TRP A 269 -5.11 2.99 16.51
C TRP A 269 -3.77 3.33 17.19
N SER A 270 -3.58 2.90 18.45
CA SER A 270 -2.27 2.96 19.12
C SER A 270 -1.15 2.19 18.40
N LYS A 271 -1.52 1.26 17.50
CA LYS A 271 -0.61 0.48 16.65
C LYS A 271 -0.42 1.07 15.26
N ILE A 272 -1.10 2.17 14.93
CA ILE A 272 -1.11 2.75 13.59
C ILE A 272 -0.24 4.00 13.52
N VAL A 273 0.53 4.08 12.45
CA VAL A 273 1.21 5.27 11.96
C VAL A 273 0.68 5.51 10.55
N ILE A 274 0.27 6.74 10.23
CA ILE A 274 -0.10 7.08 8.86
C ILE A 274 1.11 7.70 8.16
N ALA A 275 1.44 7.19 6.98
CA ALA A 275 2.40 7.82 6.08
C ALA A 275 1.64 8.48 4.92
N TYR A 276 1.68 9.81 4.85
CA TYR A 276 1.11 10.55 3.73
C TYR A 276 2.13 10.65 2.60
N GLU A 277 1.79 10.07 1.46
CA GLU A 277 2.64 9.91 0.29
C GLU A 277 2.04 10.66 -0.92
N PRO A 278 2.39 11.93 -1.17
CA PRO A 278 2.02 12.58 -2.43
C PRO A 278 2.70 11.84 -3.58
N VAL A 279 1.98 10.94 -4.27
CA VAL A 279 2.54 9.98 -5.23
C VAL A 279 3.30 10.70 -6.35
N TRP A 280 2.82 11.88 -6.71
CA TRP A 280 3.42 12.76 -7.70
C TRP A 280 4.81 13.35 -7.31
N ALA A 281 5.17 13.30 -6.03
CA ALA A 281 6.45 13.76 -5.49
C ALA A 281 7.46 12.62 -5.22
N ILE A 282 7.09 11.36 -5.47
CA ILE A 282 7.95 10.20 -5.23
C ILE A 282 8.84 9.96 -6.45
N GLY A 283 10.16 10.10 -6.30
CA GLY A 283 11.13 9.78 -7.35
C GLY A 283 11.10 10.70 -8.59
N THR A 284 10.22 11.70 -8.63
CA THR A 284 10.05 12.62 -9.78
C THR A 284 10.94 13.86 -9.72
N GLY A 285 11.60 14.11 -8.58
CA GLY A 285 12.34 15.35 -8.32
C GLY A 285 11.44 16.57 -8.05
N LYS A 286 10.11 16.45 -8.21
CA LYS A 286 9.15 17.41 -7.68
C LYS A 286 8.99 17.15 -6.19
N VAL A 287 9.08 18.20 -5.39
CA VAL A 287 8.96 18.12 -3.93
C VAL A 287 7.75 18.94 -3.51
N ALA A 288 6.83 18.35 -2.75
CA ALA A 288 5.75 19.12 -2.16
C ALA A 288 6.33 20.18 -1.22
N THR A 289 5.77 21.38 -1.22
CA THR A 289 6.17 22.40 -0.25
C THR A 289 5.76 21.96 1.16
N SER A 290 6.45 22.49 2.17
CA SER A 290 6.10 22.23 3.57
C SER A 290 4.62 22.56 3.88
N ALA A 291 4.10 23.64 3.29
CA ALA A 291 2.70 24.01 3.38
C ALA A 291 1.75 22.98 2.74
N GLN A 292 2.10 22.43 1.56
CA GLN A 292 1.29 21.39 0.91
C GLN A 292 1.28 20.08 1.71
N ALA A 293 2.40 19.73 2.34
CA ALA A 293 2.46 18.58 3.24
C ALA A 293 1.60 18.81 4.49
N GLN A 294 1.76 19.97 5.12
CA GLN A 294 1.00 20.36 6.32
C GLN A 294 -0.51 20.40 6.07
N GLU A 295 -0.95 20.92 4.93
CA GLU A 295 -2.37 20.96 4.53
C GLU A 295 -3.03 19.58 4.62
N VAL A 296 -2.39 18.56 4.02
CA VAL A 296 -2.97 17.21 3.97
C VAL A 296 -2.81 16.49 5.30
N HIS A 297 -1.71 16.69 6.02
CA HIS A 297 -1.54 16.15 7.39
C HIS A 297 -2.62 16.67 8.34
N ALA A 298 -2.91 17.98 8.30
CA ALA A 298 -3.98 18.58 9.09
C ALA A 298 -5.36 18.01 8.69
N ALA A 299 -5.61 17.80 7.40
CA ALA A 299 -6.84 17.17 6.92
C ALA A 299 -6.99 15.73 7.42
N ILE A 300 -5.93 14.91 7.34
CA ILE A 300 -5.91 13.54 7.89
C ILE A 300 -6.24 13.57 9.39
N ARG A 301 -5.59 14.46 10.16
CA ARG A 301 -5.82 14.56 11.61
C ARG A 301 -7.26 14.99 11.91
N GLN A 302 -7.80 15.94 11.15
CA GLN A 302 -9.18 16.36 11.27
C GLN A 302 -10.15 15.22 10.96
N TYR A 303 -9.87 14.42 9.92
CA TYR A 303 -10.68 13.26 9.56
C TYR A 303 -10.70 12.22 10.67
N LEU A 304 -9.54 11.85 11.24
CA LEU A 304 -9.47 10.93 12.38
C LEU A 304 -10.26 11.43 13.60
N SER A 305 -10.26 12.74 13.84
CA SER A 305 -10.95 13.35 14.97
C SER A 305 -12.47 13.18 14.84
N LYS A 306 -12.99 13.33 13.61
CA LYS A 306 -14.41 13.16 13.28
C LYS A 306 -14.84 11.70 13.22
N SER A 307 -14.02 10.86 12.59
CA SER A 307 -14.40 9.50 12.21
C SER A 307 -14.05 8.44 13.25
N VAL A 308 -13.11 8.73 14.16
CA VAL A 308 -12.71 7.79 15.22
C VAL A 308 -12.88 8.44 16.61
N SER A 309 -12.04 9.42 16.94
CA SER A 309 -12.15 10.25 18.14
C SER A 309 -11.07 11.32 18.14
N SER A 310 -11.28 12.38 18.92
CA SER A 310 -10.24 13.38 19.20
C SER A 310 -8.96 12.72 19.71
N THR A 311 -9.05 11.87 20.74
CA THR A 311 -7.89 11.17 21.33
C THR A 311 -7.09 10.35 20.31
N VAL A 312 -7.75 9.66 19.38
CA VAL A 312 -7.05 8.93 18.30
C VAL A 312 -6.34 9.90 17.36
N ALA A 313 -7.00 10.97 16.93
CA ALA A 313 -6.37 12.00 16.11
C ALA A 313 -5.18 12.67 16.80
N GLU A 314 -5.23 12.81 18.13
CA GLU A 314 -4.14 13.43 18.88
C GLU A 314 -2.90 12.56 18.93
N ASN A 315 -3.09 11.25 19.13
CA ASN A 315 -2.01 10.31 19.40
C ASN A 315 -1.50 9.59 18.14
N THR A 316 -2.28 9.55 17.06
CA THR A 316 -1.84 8.94 15.80
C THR A 316 -0.74 9.79 15.17
N ARG A 317 0.40 9.16 14.92
CA ARG A 317 1.53 9.79 14.24
C ARG A 317 1.26 9.82 12.73
N ILE A 318 1.46 10.98 12.13
CA ILE A 318 1.33 11.22 10.70
C ILE A 318 2.69 11.65 10.16
N VAL A 319 3.35 10.75 9.43
CA VAL A 319 4.68 10.98 8.85
C VAL A 319 4.56 11.36 7.37
N TYR A 320 5.46 12.21 6.91
CA TYR A 320 5.51 12.63 5.51
C TYR A 320 6.37 11.66 4.70
N GLY A 321 5.79 11.10 3.64
CA GLY A 321 6.41 10.09 2.76
C GLY A 321 6.78 10.57 1.36
N GLY A 322 6.78 11.89 1.12
CA GLY A 322 7.31 12.45 -0.13
C GLY A 322 8.83 12.53 -0.14
N SER A 323 9.40 13.30 -1.09
CA SER A 323 10.85 13.46 -1.23
C SER A 323 11.48 14.23 -0.06
N VAL A 324 11.98 13.51 0.95
CA VAL A 324 12.76 14.04 2.09
C VAL A 324 14.26 13.88 1.87
N ALA A 325 15.02 14.91 2.21
CA ALA A 325 16.49 14.92 2.23
C ALA A 325 16.99 15.84 3.35
N GLU A 326 18.28 15.75 3.68
CA GLU A 326 18.93 16.58 4.69
C GLU A 326 18.68 18.09 4.48
N LYS A 327 18.73 18.55 3.23
CA LYS A 327 18.44 19.95 2.88
C LYS A 327 17.03 20.47 3.18
N ASN A 328 16.01 19.60 3.33
CA ASN A 328 14.61 20.03 3.50
C ASN A 328 13.92 19.47 4.75
N CYS A 329 14.51 18.48 5.43
CA CYS A 329 13.91 17.87 6.61
C CYS A 329 13.73 18.86 7.76
N GLY A 330 14.65 19.83 7.90
CA GLY A 330 14.55 20.89 8.91
C GLY A 330 13.27 21.73 8.77
N GLU A 331 12.94 22.17 7.54
CA GLU A 331 11.72 22.94 7.28
C GLU A 331 10.46 22.10 7.48
N LEU A 332 10.42 20.89 6.90
CA LEU A 332 9.26 19.98 7.02
C LEU A 332 8.96 19.64 8.48
N ARG A 333 9.99 19.45 9.31
CA ARG A 333 9.82 19.11 10.73
C ARG A 333 9.13 20.21 11.53
N THR A 334 9.23 21.47 11.11
CA THR A 334 8.59 22.60 11.81
C THR A 334 7.07 22.64 11.63
N GLN A 335 6.51 21.84 10.72
CA GLN A 335 5.09 21.83 10.45
C GLN A 335 4.31 21.15 11.60
N PRO A 336 3.21 21.76 12.10
CA PRO A 336 2.52 21.31 13.32
C PRO A 336 2.00 19.87 13.31
N ASP A 337 1.61 19.35 12.15
CA ASP A 337 0.98 18.04 12.01
C ASP A 337 1.91 16.99 11.35
N ILE A 338 3.18 17.33 11.14
CA ILE A 338 4.21 16.41 10.62
C ILE A 338 4.99 15.80 11.79
N ASP A 339 4.72 14.51 12.05
CA ASP A 339 5.27 13.77 13.19
C ASP A 339 6.54 12.96 12.83
N GLY A 340 7.05 13.10 11.61
CA GLY A 340 8.25 12.41 11.13
C GLY A 340 8.23 12.13 9.64
N PHE A 341 9.04 11.16 9.20
CA PHE A 341 9.29 10.92 7.77
C PHE A 341 9.28 9.43 7.41
N LEU A 342 8.70 9.11 6.25
CA LEU A 342 8.94 7.86 5.53
C LEU A 342 9.92 8.15 4.39
N VAL A 343 11.17 7.73 4.55
CA VAL A 343 12.29 8.15 3.71
C VAL A 343 12.68 7.03 2.75
N GLY A 344 12.51 7.28 1.44
CA GLY A 344 12.96 6.38 0.38
C GLY A 344 14.47 6.49 0.11
N GLY A 345 14.87 6.91 -1.09
CA GLY A 345 16.26 6.86 -1.55
C GLY A 345 17.30 7.62 -0.69
N ALA A 346 16.92 8.65 0.06
CA ALA A 346 17.83 9.34 0.98
C ALA A 346 18.23 8.47 2.19
N SER A 347 17.44 7.44 2.51
CA SER A 347 17.75 6.50 3.59
C SER A 347 18.93 5.59 3.29
N LEU A 348 19.31 5.47 2.01
CA LEU A 348 20.42 4.64 1.55
C LEU A 348 21.78 5.32 1.65
N LYS A 349 21.82 6.56 2.15
CA LYS A 349 23.02 7.40 2.16
C LYS A 349 23.46 7.73 3.60
N PRO A 350 24.75 8.02 3.84
CA PRO A 350 25.23 8.40 5.17
C PRO A 350 24.53 9.62 5.77
N GLU A 351 24.05 10.55 4.94
CA GLU A 351 23.33 11.75 5.37
C GLU A 351 21.98 11.43 6.03
N PHE A 352 21.50 10.19 5.95
CA PHE A 352 20.29 9.75 6.63
C PHE A 352 20.35 9.98 8.16
N VAL A 353 21.54 9.85 8.77
CA VAL A 353 21.74 10.16 10.20
C VAL A 353 21.41 11.63 10.50
N GLN A 354 21.65 12.55 9.56
CA GLN A 354 21.31 13.97 9.73
C GLN A 354 19.79 14.17 9.70
N ILE A 355 19.07 13.39 8.90
CA ILE A 355 17.59 13.40 8.88
C ILE A 355 17.03 12.85 10.20
N VAL A 356 17.62 11.75 10.73
CA VAL A 356 17.25 11.18 12.03
C VAL A 356 17.46 12.16 13.17
N ASN A 357 18.57 12.91 13.11
CA ASN A 357 18.98 13.85 14.15
C ASN A 357 18.45 15.27 13.94
N VAL A 358 17.44 15.46 13.08
CA VAL A 358 16.90 16.79 12.76
C VAL A 358 16.38 17.56 13.99
N ASN A 359 16.02 16.88 15.10
CA ASN A 359 15.61 17.55 16.34
C ASN A 359 16.75 17.79 17.34
N LEU A 360 17.96 17.24 17.12
CA LEU A 360 19.13 17.68 17.88
C LEU A 360 19.41 19.12 17.46
N LYS A 361 19.32 20.05 18.42
CA LYS A 361 19.77 21.42 18.21
C LYS A 361 21.22 21.35 17.69
N GLN A 362 21.45 21.85 16.48
CA GLN A 362 22.80 22.03 15.94
C GLN A 362 23.57 23.06 16.77
#